data_AF-X1NWS1-F1
#
_entry.id   AF-X1NWS1-F1
#
_cell.length_a   1.000
_cell.length_b   1.000
_cell.length_c   1.000
_cell.angle_alpha   90.00
_cell.angle_beta   90.00
_cell.angle_gamma   90.00
#
_symmetry.space_group_name_H-M   'P 1'
#
loop_
_entity.id
_entity.type
_entity.pdbx_description
1 polymer ?
#
loop_
_entity_poly.entity_id
_entity_poly.type
_entity_poly.pdbx_seq_one_letter_code
_entity_poly.pdbx_strand_id
1 'polypeptide(L)'
;MDKNKVRKLALKEAAKKGLIKIEDLAGGYLKKVESFLDKDLIGRANLKIVHDSMFGVGDGFIEKLLAKSECEVTTIHHKYNPGFGGLNPEPIE
;
A
#
# COMPACT_ATOMS: atom_id res chain seq x y z
N MET A 1 3.86 -34.33 20.28
CA MET A 1 5.01 -33.51 19.82
C MET A 1 5.31 -33.92 18.40
N ASP A 2 5.18 -33.00 17.45
CA ASP A 2 5.29 -33.28 16.02
C ASP A 2 6.71 -33.76 15.68
N LYS A 3 6.83 -34.97 15.11
CA LYS A 3 8.11 -35.69 14.93
C LYS A 3 8.84 -35.30 13.64
N ASN A 4 8.23 -34.50 12.78
CA ASN A 4 8.80 -34.13 11.49
C ASN A 4 9.52 -32.78 11.54
N LYS A 5 10.75 -32.75 11.04
CA LYS A 5 11.59 -31.55 11.00
C LYS A 5 11.12 -30.60 9.90
N VAL A 6 10.85 -29.34 10.23
CA VAL A 6 10.48 -28.30 9.25
C VAL A 6 11.60 -28.08 8.24
N ARG A 7 11.28 -28.17 6.94
CA ARG A 7 12.22 -27.89 5.84
C ARG A 7 12.33 -26.38 5.65
N LYS A 8 13.56 -25.87 5.55
CA LYS A 8 13.88 -24.44 5.35
C LYS A 8 14.74 -24.27 4.10
N LEU A 9 14.59 -23.15 3.41
CA LEU A 9 15.36 -22.78 2.22
C LEU A 9 15.61 -21.27 2.23
N ALA A 10 16.79 -20.83 1.79
CA ALA A 10 17.09 -19.41 1.73
C ALA A 10 16.28 -18.71 0.63
N LEU A 11 15.82 -17.48 0.88
CA LEU A 11 15.00 -16.70 -0.06
C LEU A 11 15.61 -16.63 -1.47
N LYS A 12 16.92 -16.35 -1.54
CA LYS A 12 17.67 -16.27 -2.81
C LYS A 12 17.69 -17.60 -3.57
N GLU A 13 17.80 -18.71 -2.85
CA GLU A 13 17.80 -20.05 -3.45
C GLU A 13 16.40 -20.47 -3.90
N ALA A 14 15.38 -20.14 -3.13
CA ALA A 14 13.99 -20.35 -3.48
C ALA A 14 13.61 -19.57 -4.75
N ALA A 15 14.04 -18.30 -4.85
CA ALA A 15 13.87 -17.49 -6.05
C ALA A 15 14.61 -18.09 -7.27
N LYS A 16 15.88 -18.51 -7.11
CA LYS A 16 16.64 -19.18 -8.19
C LYS A 16 16.00 -20.47 -8.67
N LYS A 17 15.36 -21.23 -7.77
CA LYS A 17 14.64 -22.47 -8.08
C LYS A 17 13.25 -22.22 -8.68
N GLY A 18 12.85 -20.96 -8.90
CA GLY A 18 11.53 -20.60 -9.42
C GLY A 18 10.38 -20.85 -8.43
N LEU A 19 10.68 -21.07 -7.15
CA LEU A 19 9.69 -21.32 -6.10
C LEU A 19 9.07 -20.02 -5.58
N ILE A 20 9.70 -18.87 -5.86
CA ILE A 20 9.25 -17.54 -5.46
C ILE A 20 9.25 -16.64 -6.68
N LYS A 21 8.16 -15.90 -6.86
CA LYS A 21 8.03 -14.85 -7.86
C LYS A 21 7.86 -13.51 -7.12
N ILE A 22 8.67 -12.53 -7.47
CA ILE A 22 8.54 -11.16 -6.95
C ILE A 22 7.88 -10.35 -8.05
N GLU A 23 6.72 -9.78 -7.75
CA GLU A 23 5.95 -8.96 -8.69
C GLU A 23 5.46 -7.68 -8.01
N ASP A 24 5.39 -6.60 -8.79
CA ASP A 24 4.67 -5.40 -8.36
C ASP A 24 3.17 -5.57 -8.64
N LEU A 25 2.42 -5.81 -7.56
CA LEU A 25 0.96 -5.92 -7.63
C LEU A 25 0.26 -4.56 -7.50
N ALA A 26 0.96 -3.53 -7.01
CA ALA A 26 0.36 -2.24 -6.69
C ALA A 26 -0.11 -1.52 -7.97
N GLY A 27 0.71 -1.52 -9.03
CA GLY A 27 0.35 -0.85 -10.28
C GLY A 27 -0.93 -1.40 -10.92
N GLY A 28 -1.11 -2.72 -10.93
CA GLY A 28 -2.32 -3.36 -11.45
C GLY A 28 -3.55 -3.06 -10.59
N TYR A 29 -3.39 -3.13 -9.27
CA TYR A 29 -4.43 -2.79 -8.31
C TYR A 29 -4.90 -1.33 -8.47
N LEU A 30 -3.98 -0.37 -8.51
CA LEU A 30 -4.32 1.06 -8.64
C LEU A 30 -5.06 1.36 -9.95
N LYS A 31 -4.63 0.77 -11.06
CA LYS A 31 -5.37 0.89 -12.34
C LYS A 31 -6.80 0.37 -12.23
N LYS A 32 -7.00 -0.73 -11.49
CA LYS A 32 -8.34 -1.28 -11.28
C LYS A 32 -9.18 -0.35 -10.40
N VAL A 33 -8.62 0.19 -9.32
CA VAL A 33 -9.30 1.18 -8.47
C VAL A 33 -9.68 2.41 -9.29
N GLU A 34 -8.75 2.97 -10.08
CA GLU A 34 -9.02 4.10 -10.97
C GLU A 34 -10.18 3.86 -11.94
N SER A 35 -10.45 2.60 -12.33
CA SER A 35 -11.57 2.28 -13.24
C SER A 35 -12.95 2.44 -12.62
N PHE A 36 -13.03 2.55 -11.29
CA PHE A 36 -14.28 2.78 -10.56
C PHE A 36 -14.54 4.25 -10.24
N LEU A 37 -13.58 5.13 -10.52
CA LEU A 37 -13.63 6.54 -10.15
C LEU A 37 -14.07 7.41 -11.33
N ASP A 38 -14.87 8.44 -11.04
CA ASP A 38 -15.13 9.52 -12.01
C ASP A 38 -13.92 10.45 -12.06
N LYS A 39 -13.09 10.25 -13.10
CA LYS A 39 -11.83 10.97 -13.27
C LYS A 39 -12.04 12.45 -13.60
N ASP A 40 -13.13 12.78 -14.28
CA ASP A 40 -13.41 14.17 -14.68
C ASP A 40 -13.94 14.97 -13.50
N LEU A 41 -14.78 14.36 -12.66
CA LEU A 41 -15.26 14.95 -11.42
C LEU A 41 -14.09 15.17 -10.45
N ILE A 42 -13.30 14.13 -10.17
CA ILE A 42 -12.18 14.21 -9.23
C ILE A 42 -11.09 15.14 -9.77
N GLY A 43 -10.81 15.09 -11.08
CA GLY A 43 -9.79 15.90 -11.73
C GLY A 43 -9.93 17.39 -11.48
N ARG A 44 -11.17 17.89 -11.44
CA ARG A 44 -11.52 19.32 -11.27
C ARG A 44 -11.99 19.69 -9.86
N ALA A 45 -11.92 18.75 -8.91
CA ALA A 45 -12.46 18.97 -7.58
C ALA A 45 -11.64 19.98 -6.75
N ASN A 46 -10.36 20.19 -7.10
CA ASN A 46 -9.44 21.14 -6.45
C ASN A 46 -9.47 21.06 -4.91
N LEU A 47 -9.48 19.82 -4.38
CA LEU A 47 -9.61 19.56 -2.95
C LEU A 47 -8.24 19.58 -2.27
N LYS A 48 -8.23 20.05 -1.02
CA LYS A 48 -7.09 19.87 -0.10
C LYS A 48 -7.41 18.72 0.83
N ILE A 49 -6.65 17.64 0.74
CA ILE A 49 -6.91 16.36 1.39
C ILE A 49 -5.76 16.06 2.36
N VAL A 50 -6.10 15.78 3.62
CA VAL A 50 -5.18 15.14 4.56
C VAL A 50 -5.53 13.66 4.61
N HIS A 51 -4.54 12.81 4.35
CA HIS A 51 -4.68 11.36 4.40
C HIS A 51 -3.79 10.83 5.53
N ASP A 52 -4.36 10.05 6.44
CA ASP A 52 -3.59 9.33 7.45
C ASP A 52 -3.44 7.88 7.01
N SER A 53 -2.23 7.49 6.61
CA SER A 53 -1.94 6.10 6.23
C SER A 53 -1.71 5.19 7.44
N MET A 54 -1.64 5.75 8.66
CA MET A 54 -1.42 5.05 9.92
C MET A 54 -0.27 4.04 9.86
N PHE A 55 0.84 4.39 9.19
CA PHE A 55 2.01 3.52 8.94
C PHE A 55 1.71 2.23 8.14
N GLY A 56 0.54 2.15 7.51
CA GLY A 56 0.06 1.00 6.78
C GLY A 56 0.67 0.84 5.38
N VAL A 57 0.39 -0.31 4.77
CA VAL A 57 0.94 -0.68 3.44
C VAL A 57 0.32 0.08 2.27
N GLY A 58 -0.79 0.79 2.50
CA GLY A 58 -1.46 1.64 1.51
C GLY A 58 -0.85 3.04 1.38
N ASP A 59 0.24 3.31 2.10
CA ASP A 59 0.94 4.59 2.03
C ASP A 59 1.33 4.97 0.59
N GLY A 60 1.12 6.24 0.24
CA GLY A 60 1.38 6.76 -1.10
C GLY A 60 0.36 6.37 -2.18
N PHE A 61 -0.67 5.57 -1.88
CA PHE A 61 -1.65 5.14 -2.90
C PHE A 61 -2.62 6.26 -3.28
N ILE A 62 -3.09 7.04 -2.30
CA ILE A 62 -4.02 8.15 -2.56
C ILE A 62 -3.35 9.22 -3.41
N GLU A 63 -2.08 9.53 -3.13
CA GLU A 63 -1.26 10.43 -3.90
C GLU A 63 -1.09 9.94 -5.34
N LYS A 64 -0.82 8.64 -5.53
CA LYS A 64 -0.71 8.04 -6.87
C LYS A 64 -2.03 8.13 -7.65
N LEU A 65 -3.17 7.87 -6.99
CA LEU A 65 -4.50 7.96 -7.62
C LEU A 65 -4.85 9.39 -8.02
N LEU A 66 -4.49 10.37 -7.20
CA LEU A 66 -4.84 11.77 -7.39
C LEU A 66 -3.74 12.59 -8.10
N ALA A 67 -2.61 11.99 -8.46
CA ALA A 67 -1.46 12.66 -9.08
C ALA A 67 -1.78 13.42 -10.38
N LYS A 68 -2.88 13.07 -11.06
CA LYS A 68 -3.35 13.72 -12.31
C LYS A 68 -4.55 14.66 -12.09
N SER A 69 -4.94 14.89 -10.84
CA SER A 69 -6.02 15.81 -10.47
C SER A 69 -5.46 17.14 -9.97
N GLU A 70 -6.32 18.13 -9.82
CA GLU A 70 -6.00 19.40 -9.15
C GLU A 70 -6.05 19.28 -7.61
N CYS A 71 -6.25 18.07 -7.06
CA CYS A 71 -6.25 17.87 -5.61
C CYS A 71 -4.83 17.91 -5.02
N GLU A 72 -4.70 18.53 -3.85
CA GLU A 72 -3.49 18.54 -3.05
C GLU A 72 -3.62 17.51 -1.92
N VAL A 73 -2.73 16.50 -1.87
CA VAL A 73 -2.74 15.47 -0.83
C VAL A 73 -1.55 15.65 0.10
N THR A 74 -1.83 15.78 1.41
CA THR A 74 -0.81 15.74 2.47
C THR A 74 -0.99 14.47 3.30
N THR A 75 0.00 13.58 3.26
CA THR A 75 -0.07 12.32 4.02
C THR A 75 0.69 12.40 5.33
N ILE A 76 -0.01 12.07 6.42
CA ILE A 76 0.55 11.95 7.76
C ILE A 76 0.78 10.48 8.11
N HIS A 77 1.70 10.23 9.05
CA HIS A 77 2.10 8.88 9.47
C HIS A 77 2.59 7.94 8.33
N HIS A 78 3.17 8.51 7.26
CA HIS A 78 3.65 7.80 6.06
C HIS A 78 5.00 7.06 6.20
N LYS A 79 5.56 6.94 7.41
CA LYS A 79 6.90 6.35 7.59
C LYS A 79 6.80 4.83 7.74
N TYR A 80 7.81 4.10 7.27
CA TYR A 80 7.90 2.67 7.58
C TYR A 80 8.11 2.48 9.09
N ASN A 81 7.05 2.08 9.78
CA ASN A 81 7.06 1.87 11.23
C ASN A 81 6.17 0.67 11.60
N PRO A 82 6.75 -0.55 11.68
CA PRO A 82 6.01 -1.74 12.09
C PRO A 82 5.44 -1.68 13.51
N GLY A 83 5.92 -0.75 14.34
CA GLY A 83 5.40 -0.49 15.69
C GLY A 83 4.33 0.58 15.74
N PHE A 84 3.86 1.08 14.59
CA PHE A 84 2.74 2.04 14.47
C PHE A 84 2.89 3.31 15.31
N GLY A 85 4.13 3.71 15.61
CA GLY A 85 4.42 4.87 16.46
C GLY A 85 3.99 4.72 17.92
N GLY A 86 3.71 3.50 18.39
CA GLY A 86 3.14 3.27 19.73
C GLY A 86 1.63 3.51 19.82
N LEU A 87 0.95 3.71 18.68
CA LEU A 87 -0.49 3.83 18.56
C LEU A 87 -1.07 2.51 18.03
N ASN A 88 -2.30 2.17 18.40
CA ASN A 88 -3.00 1.06 17.76
C ASN A 88 -3.44 1.50 16.34
N PRO A 89 -3.14 0.72 15.28
CA PRO A 89 -3.43 1.09 13.89
C PRO A 89 -4.90 0.91 13.49
N GLU A 90 -5.82 1.12 14.42
CA GLU A 90 -7.24 1.04 14.18
C GLU A 90 -7.81 2.46 14.11
N PRO A 91 -8.48 2.85 13.00
CA PRO A 91 -9.26 4.06 12.98
C PRO A 91 -10.50 3.84 13.85
N ILE A 92 -10.38 4.16 15.14
CA ILE A 92 -11.49 4.07 16.10
C ILE A 92 -12.14 5.46 16.20
N GLU A 93 -13.38 5.54 15.69
CA GLU A 93 -14.42 6.49 16.09
C GLU A 93 -15.68 5.70 16.46
#